data_AF-A0A2E9TY49-F1
#
_entry.id   AF-A0A2E9TY49-F1
#
_cell.length_a   1.000
_cell.length_b   1.000
_cell.length_c   1.000
_cell.angle_alpha   90.00
_cell.angle_beta   90.00
_cell.angle_gamma   90.00
#
_symmetry.space_group_name_H-M   'P 1'
#
loop_
_entity.id
_entity.type
_entity.pdbx_description
1 polymer ?
#
loop_
_entity_poly.entity_id
_entity_poly.type
_entity_poly.pdbx_seq_one_letter_code
_entity_poly.pdbx_strand_id
1 'polypeptide(L)'
;MLWPKIIVLLLALLACTSTEILDKTSLTTIDVNATIESKLDSAEATSEAKIKSVEVTSEAKIKSVEATSEAKIKSVEATSEAGKLSLESINDARISDVEEKSLEVSNSKPLPAATPLPEREEKETSMVVSPRSKGRPADKYACKINPDGFCVFTGNPHETGLKSGTNEIIDRQGNFLFYAEEAVAVNSLGKILEARGTPAFDGDDLVKGSQSGMNDDEKSFHKMMAIMFPIRNALMYDMHDLTLPEWEELVGELKKRNVKETTYTGGPTPRDNYYGRTGIFELAKNPNGKDIHHDVMKFLEESGLYLLCHVTSDEFNQKLKETHPEGHDPCQNAGISRKIPF
;
A
#
# COMPACT_ATOMS: atom_id res chain seq x y z
N MET A 1 -39.72 33.84 80.14
CA MET A 1 -39.28 32.42 80.02
C MET A 1 -39.66 31.84 78.66
N LEU A 2 -39.04 32.30 77.57
CA LEU A 2 -39.41 31.87 76.21
C LEU A 2 -38.22 31.39 75.36
N TRP A 3 -37.08 31.12 75.98
CA TRP A 3 -35.87 30.67 75.28
C TRP A 3 -35.63 29.14 75.29
N PRO A 4 -35.95 28.37 76.34
CA PRO A 4 -35.67 26.93 76.32
C PRO A 4 -36.63 26.14 75.40
N LYS A 5 -37.80 26.68 75.04
CA LYS A 5 -38.75 26.00 74.14
C LYS A 5 -38.37 26.12 72.65
N ILE A 6 -37.68 27.20 72.26
CA ILE A 6 -37.25 27.41 70.87
C ILE A 6 -36.02 26.56 70.54
N ILE A 7 -35.11 26.37 71.50
CA ILE A 7 -33.91 25.54 71.33
C ILE A 7 -34.26 24.05 71.21
N VAL A 8 -35.24 23.56 71.98
CA VAL A 8 -35.71 22.17 71.87
C VAL A 8 -36.44 21.92 70.54
N LEU A 9 -37.19 22.90 70.03
CA LEU A 9 -37.86 22.79 68.72
C LEU A 9 -36.86 22.81 67.56
N LEU A 10 -35.80 23.63 67.63
CA LEU A 10 -34.73 23.68 66.63
C LEU A 10 -33.85 22.41 66.66
N LEU A 11 -33.56 21.84 67.83
CA LEU A 11 -32.83 20.57 67.93
C LEU A 11 -33.66 19.37 67.45
N ALA A 12 -34.99 19.38 67.67
CA ALA A 12 -35.88 18.34 67.12
C ALA A 12 -36.03 18.42 65.59
N LEU A 13 -36.03 19.63 65.00
CA LEU A 13 -36.06 19.83 63.55
C LEU A 13 -34.73 19.48 62.86
N LEU A 14 -33.59 19.66 63.53
CA LEU A 14 -32.29 19.18 63.03
C LEU A 14 -32.13 17.65 63.16
N ALA A 15 -32.71 17.03 64.18
CA ALA A 15 -32.69 15.56 64.32
C ALA A 15 -33.59 14.86 63.30
N CYS A 16 -34.76 15.42 62.97
CA CYS A 16 -35.70 14.80 62.02
C CYS A 16 -35.22 14.84 60.55
N THR A 17 -34.37 15.81 60.19
CA THR A 17 -33.80 15.90 58.82
C THR A 17 -32.53 15.08 58.64
N SER A 18 -31.93 14.56 59.72
CA SER A 18 -30.70 13.76 59.64
C SER A 18 -30.96 12.26 59.46
N THR A 19 -32.12 11.75 59.90
CA THR A 19 -32.47 10.32 59.77
C THR A 19 -33.14 9.97 58.44
N GLU A 20 -33.79 10.91 57.75
CA GLU A 20 -34.36 10.65 56.40
C GLU A 20 -33.33 10.79 55.27
N ILE A 21 -32.17 11.41 55.52
CA ILE A 21 -31.11 11.56 54.51
C ILE A 21 -30.15 10.35 54.50
N LEU A 22 -30.03 9.60 55.61
CA LEU A 22 -29.16 8.42 55.66
C LEU A 22 -29.76 7.15 55.02
N ASP A 23 -31.09 7.04 54.89
CA ASP A 23 -31.72 5.84 54.31
C ASP A 23 -31.84 5.94 52.77
N LYS A 24 -31.92 7.15 52.22
CA LYS A 24 -32.00 7.39 50.77
C LYS A 24 -30.65 7.30 50.04
N THR A 25 -29.55 7.43 50.76
CA THR A 25 -28.18 7.33 50.23
C THR A 25 -27.64 5.89 50.25
N SER A 26 -28.18 5.02 51.12
CA SER A 26 -27.83 3.59 51.15
C SER A 26 -28.60 2.76 50.12
N LEU A 27 -29.87 3.10 49.81
CA LEU A 27 -30.65 2.35 48.81
C LEU A 27 -30.20 2.62 47.36
N THR A 28 -29.61 3.78 47.08
CA THR A 28 -29.16 4.16 45.73
C THR A 28 -27.74 3.70 45.40
N THR A 29 -26.90 3.44 46.41
CA THR A 29 -25.52 2.99 46.23
C THR A 29 -25.40 1.48 46.02
N ILE A 30 -26.24 0.68 46.67
CA ILE A 30 -26.28 -0.79 46.49
C ILE A 30 -26.74 -1.16 45.07
N ASP A 31 -27.74 -0.45 44.53
CA ASP A 31 -28.29 -0.72 43.20
C ASP A 31 -27.30 -0.33 42.07
N VAL A 32 -26.54 0.76 42.28
CA VAL A 32 -25.50 1.19 41.33
C VAL A 32 -24.32 0.21 41.32
N ASN A 33 -23.86 -0.28 42.47
CA ASN A 33 -22.74 -1.23 42.51
C ASN A 33 -23.11 -2.57 41.86
N ALA A 34 -24.30 -3.11 42.15
CA ALA A 34 -24.80 -4.33 41.51
C ALA A 34 -25.02 -4.14 39.99
N THR A 35 -25.45 -2.97 39.56
CA THR A 35 -25.58 -2.62 38.13
C THR A 35 -24.21 -2.51 37.44
N ILE A 36 -23.18 -2.03 38.13
CA ILE A 36 -21.82 -1.96 37.59
C ILE A 36 -21.21 -3.34 37.47
N GLU A 37 -21.32 -4.18 38.52
CA GLU A 37 -20.80 -5.55 38.52
C GLU A 37 -21.45 -6.39 37.42
N SER A 38 -22.78 -6.35 37.29
CA SER A 38 -23.47 -7.07 36.20
C SER A 38 -23.09 -6.60 34.79
N LYS A 39 -22.79 -5.30 34.62
CA LYS A 39 -22.27 -4.77 33.35
C LYS A 39 -20.83 -5.18 33.09
N LEU A 40 -20.01 -5.28 34.13
CA LEU A 40 -18.63 -5.74 34.05
C LEU A 40 -18.58 -7.22 33.64
N ASP A 41 -19.35 -8.08 34.31
CA ASP A 41 -19.48 -9.50 33.99
C ASP A 41 -19.98 -9.71 32.55
N SER A 42 -20.97 -8.92 32.13
CA SER A 42 -21.48 -8.96 30.76
C SER A 42 -20.46 -8.52 29.71
N ALA A 43 -19.66 -7.50 30.03
CA ALA A 43 -18.57 -7.03 29.16
C ALA A 43 -17.44 -8.06 29.09
N GLU A 44 -17.08 -8.68 30.21
CA GLU A 44 -16.07 -9.74 30.30
C GLU A 44 -16.49 -10.95 29.46
N ALA A 45 -17.70 -11.48 29.65
CA ALA A 45 -18.23 -12.59 28.86
C ALA A 45 -18.29 -12.27 27.35
N THR A 46 -18.63 -11.03 27.00
CA THR A 46 -18.63 -10.58 25.59
C THR A 46 -17.21 -10.54 25.02
N SER A 47 -16.22 -10.12 25.81
CA SER A 47 -14.83 -10.06 25.39
C SER A 47 -14.21 -11.45 25.23
N GLU A 48 -14.48 -12.37 26.17
CA GLU A 48 -14.01 -13.77 26.10
C GLU A 48 -14.58 -14.49 24.87
N ALA A 49 -15.87 -14.30 24.59
CA ALA A 49 -16.50 -14.89 23.41
C ALA A 49 -15.88 -14.37 22.10
N LYS A 50 -15.53 -13.08 22.04
CA LYS A 50 -14.84 -12.49 20.89
C LYS A 50 -13.42 -13.02 20.75
N ILE A 51 -12.67 -13.13 21.84
CA ILE A 51 -11.30 -13.67 21.83
C ILE A 51 -11.31 -15.11 21.33
N LYS A 52 -12.20 -15.96 21.86
CA LYS A 52 -12.32 -17.35 21.44
C LYS A 52 -12.71 -17.49 19.96
N SER A 53 -13.57 -16.62 19.46
CA SER A 53 -13.94 -16.57 18.04
C SER A 53 -12.76 -16.19 17.14
N VAL A 54 -11.95 -15.21 17.57
CA VAL A 54 -10.73 -14.80 16.87
C VAL A 54 -9.70 -15.93 16.86
N GLU A 55 -9.50 -16.61 18.00
CA GLU A 55 -8.57 -17.73 18.14
C GLU A 55 -8.92 -18.86 17.17
N VAL A 56 -10.16 -19.35 17.20
CA VAL A 56 -10.65 -20.40 16.28
C VAL A 56 -10.50 -20.00 14.82
N THR A 57 -10.79 -18.74 14.49
CA THR A 57 -10.65 -18.21 13.12
C THR A 57 -9.17 -18.17 12.69
N SER A 58 -8.28 -17.77 13.59
CA SER A 58 -6.84 -17.69 13.31
C SER A 58 -6.21 -19.07 13.13
N GLU A 59 -6.56 -20.05 13.97
CA GLU A 59 -6.09 -21.43 13.85
C GLU A 59 -6.53 -22.06 12.52
N ALA A 60 -7.78 -21.83 12.11
CA ALA A 60 -8.29 -22.32 10.82
C ALA A 60 -7.53 -21.71 9.63
N LYS A 61 -7.21 -20.41 9.71
CA LYS A 61 -6.39 -19.74 8.68
C LYS A 61 -4.97 -20.28 8.63
N ILE A 62 -4.33 -20.52 9.78
CA ILE A 62 -2.98 -21.08 9.86
C ILE A 62 -2.93 -22.47 9.21
N LYS A 63 -3.86 -23.37 9.57
CA LYS A 63 -3.93 -24.71 8.95
C LYS A 63 -4.15 -24.67 7.44
N SER A 64 -4.94 -23.72 6.96
CA SER A 64 -5.17 -23.52 5.52
C SER A 64 -3.90 -23.04 4.80
N VAL A 65 -3.15 -22.12 5.40
CA VAL A 65 -1.86 -21.64 4.88
C VAL A 65 -0.83 -22.77 4.87
N GLU A 66 -0.74 -23.55 5.95
CA GLU A 66 0.16 -24.70 6.07
C GLU A 66 -0.09 -25.73 4.95
N ALA A 67 -1.35 -26.18 4.79
CA ALA A 67 -1.73 -27.10 3.73
C ALA A 67 -1.43 -26.56 2.32
N THR A 68 -1.64 -25.27 2.10
CA THR A 68 -1.34 -24.61 0.81
C THR A 68 0.16 -24.56 0.56
N SER A 69 0.97 -24.29 1.59
CA SER A 69 2.43 -24.23 1.48
C SER A 69 3.03 -25.61 1.20
N GLU A 70 2.56 -26.66 1.88
CA GLU A 70 2.98 -28.05 1.63
C GLU A 70 2.67 -28.50 0.20
N ALA A 71 1.48 -28.16 -0.30
CA ALA A 71 1.09 -28.47 -1.68
C ALA A 71 2.00 -27.76 -2.71
N LYS A 72 2.35 -26.50 -2.47
CA LYS A 72 3.28 -25.74 -3.33
C LYS A 72 4.69 -26.33 -3.30
N ILE A 73 5.22 -26.69 -2.12
CA ILE A 73 6.54 -27.32 -1.98
C ILE A 73 6.59 -28.62 -2.78
N LYS A 74 5.59 -29.49 -2.62
CA LYS A 74 5.52 -30.77 -3.35
C LYS A 74 5.45 -30.58 -4.87
N SER A 75 4.76 -29.53 -5.33
CA SER A 75 4.72 -29.15 -6.75
C SER A 75 6.10 -28.70 -7.24
N VAL A 76 6.82 -27.87 -6.48
CA VAL A 76 8.17 -27.42 -6.83
C VAL A 76 9.14 -28.59 -6.89
N GLU A 77 9.11 -29.50 -5.91
CA GLU A 77 9.94 -30.71 -5.90
C GLU A 77 9.71 -31.56 -7.14
N ALA A 78 8.45 -31.84 -7.50
CA ALA A 78 8.11 -32.60 -8.71
C ALA A 78 8.61 -31.92 -10.00
N THR A 79 8.56 -30.58 -10.05
CA THR A 79 9.04 -29.80 -11.21
C THR A 79 10.57 -29.83 -11.30
N SER A 80 11.26 -29.79 -10.16
CA SER A 80 12.72 -29.87 -10.08
C SER A 80 13.26 -31.23 -10.51
N GLU A 81 12.62 -32.32 -10.09
CA GLU A 81 12.96 -33.69 -10.50
C GLU A 81 12.73 -33.90 -12.00
N ALA A 82 11.62 -33.38 -12.54
CA ALA A 82 11.37 -33.41 -13.99
C ALA A 82 12.42 -32.61 -14.78
N GLY A 83 12.86 -31.46 -14.25
CA GLY A 83 13.94 -30.65 -14.84
C GLY A 83 15.28 -31.38 -14.85
N LYS A 84 15.61 -32.09 -13.77
CA LYS A 84 16.84 -32.89 -13.66
C LYS A 84 16.87 -34.04 -14.68
N LEU A 85 15.78 -34.78 -14.82
CA LEU A 85 15.64 -35.86 -15.83
C LEU A 85 15.78 -35.32 -17.26
N SER A 86 15.23 -34.14 -17.54
CA SER A 86 15.36 -33.49 -18.84
C SER A 86 16.80 -33.07 -19.15
N LEU A 87 17.53 -32.54 -18.15
CA LEU A 87 18.93 -32.17 -18.29
C LEU A 87 19.85 -33.39 -18.47
N GLU A 88 19.59 -34.49 -17.76
CA GLU A 88 20.30 -35.77 -17.96
C GLU A 88 20.09 -36.29 -19.38
N SER A 89 18.85 -36.28 -19.89
CA SER A 89 18.54 -36.69 -21.27
C SER A 89 19.22 -35.80 -22.33
N ILE A 90 19.32 -34.48 -22.10
CA ILE A 90 20.02 -33.56 -23.02
C ILE A 90 21.53 -33.81 -23.01
N ASN A 91 22.11 -34.10 -21.84
CA ASN A 91 23.53 -34.40 -21.74
C ASN A 91 23.88 -35.72 -22.41
N ASP A 92 23.06 -36.76 -22.23
CA ASP A 92 23.26 -38.04 -22.90
C ASP A 92 23.20 -37.90 -24.43
N ALA A 93 22.23 -37.15 -24.96
CA ALA A 93 22.11 -36.88 -26.40
C ALA A 93 23.31 -36.11 -26.96
N ARG A 94 23.84 -35.13 -26.21
CA ARG A 94 25.06 -34.40 -26.61
C ARG A 94 26.30 -35.27 -26.59
N ILE A 95 26.42 -36.19 -25.64
CA ILE A 95 27.54 -37.12 -25.57
C ILE A 95 27.51 -38.07 -26.77
N SER A 96 26.34 -38.60 -27.14
CA SER A 96 26.21 -39.44 -28.34
C SER A 96 26.55 -38.69 -29.64
N ASP A 97 26.13 -37.43 -29.79
CA ASP A 97 26.46 -36.60 -30.97
C ASP A 97 27.97 -36.32 -31.08
N VAL A 98 28.67 -36.20 -29.94
CA VAL A 98 30.13 -35.98 -29.90
C VAL A 98 30.91 -37.26 -30.20
N GLU A 99 30.42 -38.42 -29.75
CA GLU A 99 31.00 -39.72 -30.10
C GLU A 99 30.83 -40.05 -31.59
N GLU A 100 29.65 -39.76 -32.17
CA GLU A 100 29.38 -39.96 -33.60
C GLU A 100 30.28 -39.05 -34.49
N LYS A 101 30.42 -37.77 -34.12
CA LYS A 101 31.34 -36.85 -34.82
C LYS A 101 32.82 -37.21 -34.66
N SER A 102 33.22 -37.78 -33.52
CA SER A 102 34.60 -38.23 -33.32
C SER A 102 34.95 -39.44 -34.19
N LEU A 103 33.96 -40.28 -34.51
CA LEU A 103 34.11 -41.40 -35.44
C LEU A 103 34.23 -40.91 -36.90
N GLU A 104 33.48 -39.88 -37.31
CA GLU A 104 33.56 -39.30 -38.66
C GLU A 104 34.89 -38.57 -38.96
N VAL A 105 35.49 -37.92 -37.95
CA VAL A 105 36.77 -37.21 -38.11
C VAL A 105 37.94 -38.18 -38.35
N SER A 106 37.84 -39.44 -37.95
CA SER A 106 38.90 -40.44 -38.15
C SER A 106 39.04 -40.95 -39.59
N ASN A 107 38.12 -40.58 -40.50
CA ASN A 107 38.01 -41.20 -41.83
C ASN A 107 37.99 -40.25 -43.04
N SER A 108 38.47 -39.01 -42.93
CA SER A 108 38.54 -38.08 -44.07
C SER A 108 39.96 -37.64 -44.45
N LYS A 109 40.24 -37.80 -45.76
CA LYS A 109 41.48 -37.47 -46.49
C LYS A 109 41.57 -35.95 -46.76
N PRO A 110 42.76 -35.34 -46.94
CA PRO A 110 42.91 -33.88 -46.94
C PRO A 110 42.28 -33.19 -48.16
N LEU A 111 41.64 -32.05 -47.92
CA LEU A 111 41.06 -31.16 -48.93
C LEU A 111 42.13 -30.18 -49.48
N PRO A 112 42.14 -29.87 -50.79
CA PRO A 112 42.99 -28.82 -51.35
C PRO A 112 42.37 -27.42 -51.24
N ALA A 113 43.23 -26.46 -51.59
CA ALA A 113 43.17 -25.03 -51.34
C ALA A 113 41.95 -24.25 -51.85
N ALA A 114 41.79 -23.10 -51.20
CA ALA A 114 40.74 -22.11 -51.32
C ALA A 114 40.60 -21.44 -52.69
N THR A 115 39.35 -21.11 -53.03
CA THR A 115 38.99 -20.10 -54.04
C THR A 115 37.79 -19.30 -53.51
N PRO A 116 37.71 -17.96 -53.72
CA PRO A 116 36.71 -17.11 -53.07
C PRO A 116 35.35 -17.14 -53.79
N LEU A 117 34.27 -17.12 -53.01
CA LEU A 117 32.89 -16.93 -53.49
C LEU A 117 32.50 -15.44 -53.48
N PRO A 118 31.54 -15.03 -54.35
CA PRO A 118 31.27 -13.64 -54.69
C PRO A 118 30.31 -12.94 -53.71
N GLU A 119 30.43 -11.61 -53.72
CA GLU A 119 29.50 -10.59 -53.22
C GLU A 119 28.04 -10.92 -53.50
N ARG A 120 27.20 -10.79 -52.46
CA ARG A 120 25.73 -10.89 -52.57
C ARG A 120 25.13 -9.53 -52.20
N GLU A 121 24.55 -8.90 -53.21
CA GLU A 121 23.82 -7.64 -53.13
C GLU A 121 22.64 -7.73 -52.14
N GLU A 122 22.57 -6.79 -51.21
CA GLU A 122 21.38 -6.55 -50.39
C GLU A 122 20.35 -5.76 -51.20
N LYS A 123 19.21 -6.40 -51.47
CA LYS A 123 18.07 -5.79 -52.14
C LYS A 123 17.21 -5.05 -51.12
N GLU A 124 17.45 -3.75 -51.03
CA GLU A 124 16.63 -2.77 -50.32
C GLU A 124 15.19 -2.79 -50.88
N THR A 125 14.25 -3.27 -50.06
CA THR A 125 12.82 -3.21 -50.40
C THR A 125 12.19 -2.06 -49.63
N SER A 126 12.17 -0.90 -50.30
CA SER A 126 11.40 0.29 -49.95
C SER A 126 9.91 -0.05 -49.83
N MET A 127 9.37 0.04 -48.60
CA MET A 127 7.92 0.15 -48.38
C MET A 127 7.58 1.54 -47.85
N VAL A 128 6.84 2.23 -48.70
CA VAL A 128 6.19 3.54 -48.59
C VAL A 128 5.67 3.83 -47.16
N VAL A 129 6.28 4.83 -46.52
CA VAL A 129 5.81 5.41 -45.26
C VAL A 129 4.55 6.23 -45.53
N SER A 130 3.44 5.82 -44.93
CA SER A 130 2.24 6.64 -44.81
C SER A 130 2.35 7.51 -43.54
N PRO A 131 2.22 8.84 -43.62
CA PRO A 131 2.46 9.71 -42.48
C PRO A 131 1.19 9.85 -41.63
N ARG A 132 1.02 8.97 -40.62
CA ARG A 132 0.12 9.18 -39.45
C ARG A 132 0.29 8.09 -38.40
N SER A 133 1.32 8.21 -37.58
CA SER A 133 1.21 7.97 -36.13
C SER A 133 2.36 8.70 -35.44
N LYS A 134 2.06 9.78 -34.73
CA LYS A 134 2.97 10.19 -33.65
C LYS A 134 2.86 9.05 -32.64
N GLY A 135 3.89 8.20 -32.56
CA GLY A 135 3.95 7.12 -31.59
C GLY A 135 3.63 7.68 -30.21
N ARG A 136 2.70 7.03 -29.50
CA ARG A 136 2.45 7.34 -28.09
C ARG A 136 3.80 7.24 -27.37
N PRO A 137 4.21 8.24 -26.58
CA PRO A 137 5.46 8.16 -25.83
C PRO A 137 5.53 6.82 -25.09
N ALA A 138 6.71 6.20 -25.06
CA ALA A 138 6.93 4.97 -24.33
C ALA A 138 6.45 5.17 -22.87
N ASP A 139 5.63 4.26 -22.38
CA ASP A 139 5.11 4.36 -21.02
C ASP A 139 6.26 4.16 -20.04
N LYS A 140 6.61 5.23 -19.33
CA LYS A 140 7.73 5.23 -18.38
C LYS A 140 7.48 4.31 -17.18
N TYR A 141 6.21 3.95 -16.94
CA TYR A 141 5.78 3.16 -15.79
C TYR A 141 5.20 1.80 -16.18
N ALA A 142 5.42 1.32 -17.40
CA ALA A 142 5.13 -0.08 -17.71
C ALA A 142 5.87 -0.99 -16.71
N CYS A 143 5.23 -2.08 -16.29
CA CYS A 143 5.88 -3.07 -15.46
C CYS A 143 6.27 -4.32 -16.23
N LYS A 144 7.21 -5.07 -15.67
CA LYS A 144 7.66 -6.36 -16.19
C LYS A 144 7.43 -7.42 -15.12
N ILE A 145 6.83 -8.53 -15.53
CA ILE A 145 6.67 -9.68 -14.64
C ILE A 145 8.05 -10.29 -14.38
N ASN A 146 8.48 -10.30 -13.11
CA ASN A 146 9.72 -10.93 -12.70
C ASN A 146 9.54 -12.46 -12.58
N PRO A 147 10.63 -13.24 -12.42
CA PRO A 147 10.54 -14.71 -12.29
C PRO A 147 9.66 -15.19 -11.14
N ASP A 148 9.52 -14.39 -10.08
CA ASP A 148 8.68 -14.70 -8.91
C ASP A 148 7.19 -14.34 -9.15
N GLY A 149 6.85 -13.80 -10.32
CA GLY A 149 5.49 -13.50 -10.74
C GLY A 149 4.98 -12.10 -10.37
N PHE A 150 5.81 -11.22 -9.84
CA PHE A 150 5.44 -9.84 -9.49
C PHE A 150 5.64 -8.88 -10.67
N CYS A 151 4.74 -7.91 -10.78
CA CYS A 151 4.82 -6.81 -11.75
C CYS A 151 5.74 -5.71 -11.19
N VAL A 152 7.01 -5.71 -11.62
CA VAL A 152 8.03 -4.75 -11.16
C VAL A 152 8.16 -3.60 -12.16
N PHE A 153 8.08 -2.37 -11.68
CA PHE A 153 8.03 -1.18 -12.53
C PHE A 153 9.42 -0.74 -13.00
N THR A 154 9.50 -0.09 -14.16
CA THR A 154 10.78 0.35 -14.76
C THR A 154 11.34 1.67 -14.21
N GLY A 155 10.58 2.39 -13.39
CA GLY A 155 11.03 3.62 -12.73
C GLY A 155 11.98 3.36 -11.55
N ASN A 156 12.33 4.40 -10.81
CA ASN A 156 13.17 4.27 -9.61
C ASN A 156 12.33 4.45 -8.32
N PRO A 157 12.63 3.69 -7.26
CA PRO A 157 12.06 3.95 -5.94
C PRO A 157 12.50 5.32 -5.41
N HIS A 158 11.69 5.90 -4.54
CA HIS A 158 12.10 7.04 -3.73
C HIS A 158 13.12 6.59 -2.69
N GLU A 159 14.17 7.38 -2.46
CA GLU A 159 15.24 7.05 -1.51
C GLU A 159 14.83 7.30 -0.06
N THR A 160 13.91 8.24 0.17
CA THR A 160 13.40 8.59 1.50
C THR A 160 11.88 8.48 1.59
N GLY A 161 11.38 8.31 2.81
CA GLY A 161 9.95 8.23 3.08
C GLY A 161 9.62 8.31 4.57
N LEU A 162 8.35 8.57 4.87
CA LEU A 162 7.86 8.53 6.24
C LEU A 162 7.81 7.07 6.73
N LYS A 163 8.45 6.80 7.86
CA LYS A 163 8.30 5.53 8.57
C LYS A 163 6.90 5.45 9.17
N SER A 164 6.18 4.38 8.83
CA SER A 164 4.79 4.14 9.23
C SER A 164 4.60 4.27 10.74
N GLY A 165 3.50 4.90 11.15
CA GLY A 165 3.17 5.10 12.57
C GLY A 165 4.04 6.09 13.33
N THR A 166 4.99 6.77 12.68
CA THR A 166 5.91 7.72 13.32
C THR A 166 5.94 9.08 12.60
N ASN A 167 6.76 10.01 13.11
CA ASN A 167 7.13 11.25 12.42
C ASN A 167 8.58 11.19 11.88
N GLU A 168 9.17 10.00 11.74
CA GLU A 168 10.55 9.81 11.29
C GLU A 168 10.61 9.69 9.77
N ILE A 169 11.42 10.51 9.12
CA ILE A 169 11.85 10.27 7.74
C ILE A 169 13.06 9.35 7.78
N ILE A 170 12.98 8.27 7.02
CA ILE A 170 14.01 7.23 6.93
C ILE A 170 14.49 7.08 5.49
N ASP A 171 15.69 6.54 5.32
CA ASP A 171 16.15 6.02 4.03
C ASP A 171 15.57 4.62 3.73
N ARG A 172 15.87 4.10 2.53
CA ARG A 172 15.54 2.73 2.09
C ARG A 172 16.05 1.62 3.01
N GLN A 173 17.07 1.87 3.82
CA GLN A 173 17.65 0.90 4.77
C GLN A 173 17.01 1.00 6.16
N GLY A 174 16.09 1.95 6.37
CA GLY A 174 15.43 2.19 7.65
C GLY A 174 16.22 3.07 8.62
N ASN A 175 17.30 3.72 8.17
CA ASN A 175 18.05 4.64 9.01
C ASN A 175 17.29 5.96 9.15
N PHE A 176 17.20 6.47 10.37
CA PHE A 176 16.64 7.78 10.65
C PHE A 176 17.47 8.91 10.00
N LEU A 177 16.79 9.86 9.36
CA LEU A 177 17.40 11.02 8.73
C LEU A 177 17.00 12.33 9.44
N PHE A 178 15.70 12.61 9.53
CA PHE A 178 15.12 13.82 10.13
C PHE A 178 13.62 13.61 10.42
N TYR A 179 12.96 14.59 11.03
CA TYR A 179 11.54 14.51 11.33
C TYR A 179 10.65 15.05 10.20
N ALA A 180 9.41 14.57 10.13
CA ALA A 180 8.42 14.95 9.10
C ALA A 180 8.12 16.46 9.07
N GLU A 181 8.23 17.14 10.21
CA GLU A 181 8.06 18.59 10.35
C GLU A 181 9.22 19.39 9.69
N GLU A 182 10.33 18.72 9.39
CA GLU A 182 11.48 19.28 8.66
C GLU A 182 11.55 18.75 7.23
N ALA A 183 10.59 17.93 6.79
CA ALA A 183 10.61 17.28 5.49
C ALA A 183 10.05 18.20 4.39
N VAL A 184 10.81 18.38 3.32
CA VAL A 184 10.36 19.11 2.13
C VAL A 184 10.54 18.21 0.91
N ALA A 185 9.47 18.03 0.15
CA ALA A 185 9.50 17.28 -1.10
C ALA A 185 10.15 18.11 -2.20
N VAL A 186 11.12 17.54 -2.89
CA VAL A 186 11.87 18.15 -4.00
C VAL A 186 11.82 17.26 -5.23
N ASN A 187 12.03 17.84 -6.41
CA ASN A 187 12.23 17.06 -7.64
C ASN A 187 13.70 16.62 -7.79
N SER A 188 14.00 15.94 -8.90
CA SER A 188 15.34 15.44 -9.23
C SER A 188 16.42 16.51 -9.40
N LEU A 189 16.03 17.79 -9.50
CA LEU A 189 16.95 18.93 -9.53
C LEU A 189 17.13 19.57 -8.14
N GLY A 190 16.55 19.00 -7.09
CA GLY A 190 16.54 19.55 -5.73
C GLY A 190 15.62 20.76 -5.55
N LYS A 191 14.74 21.05 -6.51
CA LYS A 191 13.79 22.16 -6.40
C LYS A 191 12.58 21.71 -5.58
N ILE A 192 12.21 22.51 -4.57
CA ILE A 192 10.99 22.31 -3.76
C ILE A 192 9.77 22.20 -4.68
N LEU A 193 8.99 21.15 -4.46
CA LEU A 193 7.74 20.92 -5.16
C LEU A 193 6.68 21.92 -4.69
N GLU A 194 6.00 22.55 -5.65
CA GLU A 194 4.85 23.39 -5.36
C GLU A 194 3.64 22.52 -4.96
N ALA A 195 2.91 22.92 -3.93
CA ALA A 195 1.70 22.25 -3.51
C ALA A 195 0.61 22.28 -4.60
N ARG A 196 0.31 21.09 -5.12
CA ARG A 196 -0.68 20.82 -6.19
C ARG A 196 -1.10 19.35 -6.17
N GLY A 197 -2.14 19.01 -6.92
CA GLY A 197 -2.70 17.65 -6.98
C GLY A 197 -1.92 16.64 -7.82
N THR A 198 -0.67 16.93 -8.18
CA THR A 198 0.10 16.00 -9.01
C THR A 198 0.65 14.86 -8.14
N PRO A 199 0.55 13.60 -8.59
CA PRO A 199 1.15 12.48 -7.87
C PRO A 199 2.68 12.58 -7.82
N ALA A 200 3.28 11.74 -6.98
CA ALA A 200 4.73 11.57 -6.92
C ALA A 200 5.31 11.02 -8.24
N PHE A 201 6.43 11.58 -8.69
CA PHE A 201 7.15 11.14 -9.88
C PHE A 201 8.52 10.53 -9.55
N ASP A 202 9.02 9.71 -10.47
CA ASP A 202 10.43 9.27 -10.43
C ASP A 202 11.38 10.45 -10.26
N GLY A 203 12.23 10.35 -9.23
CA GLY A 203 13.24 11.34 -8.91
C GLY A 203 12.76 12.46 -7.98
N ASP A 204 11.49 12.47 -7.58
CA ASP A 204 11.09 13.24 -6.41
C ASP A 204 11.67 12.58 -5.14
N ASP A 205 12.01 13.38 -4.13
CA ASP A 205 12.57 12.89 -2.86
C ASP A 205 12.27 13.85 -1.71
N LEU A 206 12.52 13.44 -0.46
CA LEU A 206 12.44 14.32 0.71
C LEU A 206 13.83 14.76 1.14
N VAL A 207 13.96 16.05 1.41
CA VAL A 207 15.15 16.63 2.02
C VAL A 207 14.81 17.35 3.31
N LYS A 208 15.79 17.44 4.21
CA LYS A 208 15.69 18.31 5.37
C LYS A 208 15.66 19.77 4.91
N GLY A 209 14.59 20.48 5.21
CA GLY A 209 14.38 21.86 4.81
C GLY A 209 13.56 22.63 5.83
N SER A 210 13.67 23.96 5.81
CA SER A 210 12.80 24.80 6.63
C SER A 210 11.42 24.90 5.97
N GLN A 211 10.38 24.55 6.72
CA GLN A 211 8.99 24.87 6.37
C GLN A 211 8.57 26.27 6.85
N SER A 212 9.52 27.09 7.32
CA SER A 212 9.24 28.46 7.75
C SER A 212 8.78 29.31 6.57
N GLY A 213 7.57 29.86 6.69
CA GLY A 213 6.93 30.64 5.61
C GLY A 213 5.95 29.83 4.76
N MET A 214 5.88 28.50 4.92
CA MET A 214 4.83 27.69 4.33
C MET A 214 3.52 27.86 5.11
N ASN A 215 2.40 27.96 4.40
CA ASN A 215 1.07 27.84 4.98
C ASN A 215 0.75 26.38 5.33
N ASP A 216 -0.36 26.15 6.02
CA ASP A 216 -0.70 24.80 6.50
C ASP A 216 -1.05 23.83 5.37
N ASP A 217 -1.58 24.29 4.23
CA ASP A 217 -1.84 23.45 3.06
C ASP A 217 -0.53 22.99 2.40
N GLU A 218 0.46 23.86 2.33
CA GLU A 218 1.80 23.54 1.80
C GLU A 218 2.51 22.52 2.70
N LYS A 219 2.43 22.66 4.03
CA LYS A 219 2.97 21.68 4.97
C LYS A 219 2.24 20.33 4.84
N SER A 220 0.91 20.36 4.76
CA SER A 220 0.09 19.17 4.53
C SER A 220 0.44 18.47 3.21
N PHE A 221 0.74 19.23 2.15
CA PHE A 221 1.21 18.68 0.89
C PHE A 221 2.54 17.93 1.04
N HIS A 222 3.53 18.53 1.70
CA HIS A 222 4.82 17.85 1.91
C HIS A 222 4.70 16.61 2.81
N LYS A 223 3.86 16.66 3.85
CA LYS A 223 3.57 15.48 4.68
C LYS A 223 2.83 14.39 3.89
N MET A 224 1.89 14.75 3.01
CA MET A 224 1.23 13.82 2.10
C MET A 224 2.25 13.13 1.18
N MET A 225 3.19 13.88 0.60
CA MET A 225 4.26 13.30 -0.22
C MET A 225 5.10 12.30 0.57
N ALA A 226 5.45 12.64 1.81
CA ALA A 226 6.22 11.75 2.68
C ALA A 226 5.48 10.43 3.01
N ILE A 227 4.15 10.46 3.09
CA ILE A 227 3.30 9.27 3.27
C ILE A 227 3.19 8.46 1.97
N MET A 228 3.04 9.12 0.83
CA MET A 228 2.78 8.45 -0.45
C MET A 228 4.03 7.81 -1.07
N PHE A 229 5.23 8.33 -0.82
CA PHE A 229 6.48 7.74 -1.34
C PHE A 229 6.69 6.28 -0.92
N PRO A 230 6.60 5.90 0.36
CA PRO A 230 6.77 4.50 0.76
C PRO A 230 5.59 3.62 0.28
N ILE A 231 4.36 4.14 0.21
CA ILE A 231 3.21 3.41 -0.38
C ILE A 231 3.47 3.07 -1.86
N ARG A 232 3.98 4.05 -2.62
CA ARG A 232 4.39 3.87 -4.01
C ARG A 232 5.49 2.83 -4.14
N ASN A 233 6.53 2.95 -3.32
CA ASN A 233 7.65 2.01 -3.35
C ASN A 233 7.19 0.57 -3.07
N ALA A 234 6.34 0.40 -2.06
CA ALA A 234 5.77 -0.89 -1.68
C ALA A 234 5.02 -1.55 -2.85
N LEU A 235 4.15 -0.80 -3.54
CA LEU A 235 3.38 -1.33 -4.66
C LEU A 235 4.22 -1.60 -5.92
N MET A 236 5.24 -0.78 -6.17
CA MET A 236 5.98 -0.80 -7.44
C MET A 236 7.25 -1.65 -7.43
N TYR A 237 7.87 -1.83 -6.26
CA TYR A 237 9.21 -2.42 -6.14
C TYR A 237 9.32 -3.46 -5.03
N ASP A 238 8.67 -3.26 -3.89
CA ASP A 238 8.92 -4.06 -2.67
C ASP A 238 7.85 -5.14 -2.41
N MET A 239 7.01 -5.43 -3.41
CA MET A 239 5.86 -6.32 -3.27
C MET A 239 6.22 -7.77 -2.92
N HIS A 240 7.44 -8.23 -3.21
CA HIS A 240 7.88 -9.60 -2.90
C HIS A 240 7.78 -9.87 -1.40
N ASP A 241 8.44 -9.05 -0.59
CA ASP A 241 8.59 -9.26 0.86
C ASP A 241 7.46 -8.64 1.69
N LEU A 242 6.72 -7.68 1.12
CA LEU A 242 5.67 -6.95 1.82
C LEU A 242 4.56 -7.87 2.36
N THR A 243 4.35 -7.87 3.66
CA THR A 243 3.25 -8.62 4.30
C THR A 243 1.98 -7.78 4.42
N LEU A 244 0.83 -8.43 4.65
CA LEU A 244 -0.44 -7.71 4.85
C LEU A 244 -0.42 -6.80 6.09
N PRO A 245 0.12 -7.21 7.26
CA PRO A 245 0.23 -6.30 8.41
C PRO A 245 1.10 -5.06 8.12
N GLU A 246 2.24 -5.23 7.45
CA GLU A 246 3.11 -4.11 7.06
C GLU A 246 2.38 -3.18 6.07
N TRP A 247 1.66 -3.75 5.11
CA TRP A 247 0.82 -2.97 4.20
C TRP A 247 -0.25 -2.15 4.94
N GLU A 248 -0.98 -2.77 5.86
CA GLU A 248 -2.03 -2.11 6.65
C GLU A 248 -1.48 -0.98 7.55
N GLU A 249 -0.28 -1.16 8.08
CA GLU A 249 0.43 -0.12 8.82
C GLU A 249 0.85 1.03 7.89
N LEU A 250 1.42 0.68 6.73
CA LEU A 250 1.88 1.63 5.72
C LEU A 250 0.76 2.53 5.19
N VAL A 251 -0.43 1.97 4.95
CA VAL A 251 -1.61 2.72 4.49
C VAL A 251 -2.48 3.28 5.63
N GLY A 252 -1.96 3.29 6.87
CA GLY A 252 -2.71 3.72 8.05
C GLY A 252 -3.30 5.13 7.96
N GLU A 253 -2.57 6.07 7.36
CA GLU A 253 -3.05 7.46 7.15
C GLU A 253 -4.22 7.53 6.14
N LEU A 254 -4.24 6.64 5.13
CA LEU A 254 -5.37 6.51 4.22
C LEU A 254 -6.57 5.89 4.94
N LYS A 255 -6.33 4.85 5.75
CA LYS A 255 -7.35 4.14 6.55
C LYS A 255 -8.04 5.02 7.57
N LYS A 256 -7.28 5.84 8.32
CA LYS A 256 -7.82 6.83 9.28
C LYS A 256 -8.87 7.75 8.64
N ARG A 257 -8.80 7.95 7.32
CA ARG A 257 -9.63 8.89 6.56
C ARG A 257 -10.62 8.23 5.62
N ASN A 258 -10.73 6.90 5.63
CA ASN A 258 -11.54 6.14 4.69
C ASN A 258 -11.16 6.39 3.21
N VAL A 259 -9.91 6.74 2.93
CA VAL A 259 -9.43 6.97 1.55
C VAL A 259 -9.21 5.64 0.86
N LYS A 260 -9.97 5.37 -0.20
CA LYS A 260 -9.87 4.14 -1.03
C LYS A 260 -10.17 2.85 -0.25
N GLU A 261 -11.33 2.77 0.40
CA GLU A 261 -11.79 1.57 1.13
C GLU A 261 -12.29 0.43 0.23
N THR A 262 -12.96 0.76 -0.87
CA THR A 262 -13.69 -0.21 -1.69
C THR A 262 -12.98 -0.51 -3.00
N THR A 263 -13.23 -1.69 -3.54
CA THR A 263 -12.80 -2.14 -4.87
C THR A 263 -14.03 -2.44 -5.71
N TYR A 264 -14.00 -2.03 -6.97
CA TYR A 264 -15.01 -2.39 -7.96
C TYR A 264 -14.34 -2.67 -9.31
N THR A 265 -14.52 -3.87 -9.84
CA THR A 265 -13.89 -4.34 -11.09
C THR A 265 -14.89 -4.90 -12.10
N GLY A 266 -16.20 -4.68 -11.86
CA GLY A 266 -17.28 -5.15 -12.73
C GLY A 266 -17.68 -4.18 -13.84
N GLY A 267 -16.96 -3.08 -14.01
CA GLY A 267 -17.23 -2.06 -15.00
C GLY A 267 -16.89 -2.50 -16.43
N PRO A 268 -17.62 -2.00 -17.44
CA PRO A 268 -17.42 -2.38 -18.84
C PRO A 268 -16.13 -1.83 -19.45
N THR A 269 -15.58 -0.75 -18.89
CA THR A 269 -14.31 -0.15 -19.33
C THR A 269 -13.30 -0.11 -18.18
N PRO A 270 -11.98 -0.09 -18.49
CA PRO A 270 -10.95 0.07 -17.46
C PRO A 270 -11.15 1.32 -16.57
N ARG A 271 -11.74 2.39 -17.11
CA ARG A 271 -12.01 3.62 -16.36
C ARG A 271 -13.04 3.42 -15.25
N ASP A 272 -14.01 2.53 -15.47
CA ASP A 272 -15.10 2.23 -14.54
C ASP A 272 -14.62 1.36 -13.36
N ASN A 273 -13.46 0.75 -13.49
CA ASN A 273 -12.87 -0.11 -12.48
C ASN A 273 -11.94 0.68 -11.57
N TYR A 274 -11.94 0.38 -10.27
CA TYR A 274 -11.03 0.96 -9.30
C TYR A 274 -10.73 -0.03 -8.18
N TYR A 275 -9.52 0.08 -7.63
CA TYR A 275 -9.10 -0.70 -6.48
C TYR A 275 -9.11 0.17 -5.22
N GLY A 276 -9.50 -0.42 -4.10
CA GLY A 276 -9.27 0.09 -2.76
C GLY A 276 -7.95 -0.48 -2.19
N ARG A 277 -7.61 -0.10 -0.96
CA ARG A 277 -6.37 -0.51 -0.28
C ARG A 277 -6.15 -2.02 -0.25
N THR A 278 -7.16 -2.79 0.14
CA THR A 278 -7.04 -4.25 0.18
C THR A 278 -6.96 -4.83 -1.22
N GLY A 279 -7.82 -4.37 -2.14
CA GLY A 279 -7.85 -4.91 -3.50
C GLY A 279 -6.59 -4.62 -4.30
N ILE A 280 -5.96 -3.45 -4.15
CA ILE A 280 -4.72 -3.14 -4.86
C ILE A 280 -3.55 -3.98 -4.36
N PHE A 281 -3.49 -4.25 -3.05
CA PHE A 281 -2.51 -5.15 -2.47
C PHE A 281 -2.69 -6.57 -2.98
N GLU A 282 -3.92 -7.09 -3.00
CA GLU A 282 -4.22 -8.42 -3.54
C GLU A 282 -3.85 -8.54 -5.02
N LEU A 283 -4.17 -7.51 -5.82
CA LEU A 283 -3.80 -7.43 -7.23
C LEU A 283 -2.28 -7.43 -7.41
N ALA A 284 -1.57 -6.61 -6.65
CA ALA A 284 -0.11 -6.48 -6.78
C ALA A 284 0.62 -7.73 -6.28
N LYS A 285 0.10 -8.42 -5.25
CA LYS A 285 0.61 -9.72 -4.81
C LYS A 285 0.41 -10.82 -5.83
N ASN A 286 -0.66 -10.76 -6.63
CA ASN A 286 -0.99 -11.80 -7.61
C ASN A 286 -1.46 -11.18 -8.93
N PRO A 287 -0.54 -10.59 -9.73
CA PRO A 287 -0.92 -9.92 -10.97
C PRO A 287 -1.35 -10.92 -12.07
N ASN A 288 -1.17 -12.22 -11.86
CA ASN A 288 -1.55 -13.30 -12.80
C ASN A 288 -0.95 -13.10 -14.21
N GLY A 289 0.30 -12.63 -14.27
CA GLY A 289 1.00 -12.34 -15.52
C GLY A 289 0.50 -11.10 -16.26
N LYS A 290 -0.41 -10.31 -15.67
CA LYS A 290 -0.94 -9.08 -16.23
C LYS A 290 -0.05 -7.89 -15.88
N ASP A 291 0.14 -7.00 -16.84
CA ASP A 291 0.61 -5.65 -16.55
C ASP A 291 -0.48 -4.87 -15.79
N ILE A 292 -0.20 -4.52 -14.53
CA ILE A 292 -1.12 -3.82 -13.62
C ILE A 292 -0.76 -2.34 -13.44
N HIS A 293 0.13 -1.78 -14.27
CA HIS A 293 0.61 -0.41 -14.07
C HIS A 293 -0.51 0.63 -14.03
N HIS A 294 -1.50 0.54 -14.94
CA HIS A 294 -2.64 1.46 -14.92
C HIS A 294 -3.44 1.36 -13.63
N ASP A 295 -3.63 0.14 -13.11
CA ASP A 295 -4.40 -0.10 -11.88
C ASP A 295 -3.67 0.50 -10.65
N VAL A 296 -2.34 0.30 -10.56
CA VAL A 296 -1.48 0.84 -9.49
C VAL A 296 -1.35 2.36 -9.58
N MET A 297 -1.07 2.91 -10.76
CA MET A 297 -0.90 4.35 -10.95
C MET A 297 -2.20 5.10 -10.63
N LYS A 298 -3.34 4.57 -11.07
CA LYS A 298 -4.65 5.13 -10.72
C LYS A 298 -4.89 5.10 -9.21
N PHE A 299 -4.57 3.98 -8.54
CA PHE A 299 -4.70 3.90 -7.08
C PHE A 299 -3.83 4.95 -6.37
N LEU A 300 -2.57 5.10 -6.77
CA LEU A 300 -1.64 6.04 -6.16
C LEU A 300 -2.06 7.50 -6.38
N GLU A 301 -2.47 7.85 -7.59
CA GLU A 301 -2.95 9.19 -7.94
C GLU A 301 -4.21 9.55 -7.13
N GLU A 302 -5.23 8.68 -7.16
CA GLU A 302 -6.47 8.91 -6.41
C GLU A 302 -6.23 8.93 -4.90
N SER A 303 -5.36 8.06 -4.37
CA SER A 303 -5.05 8.03 -2.93
C SER A 303 -4.39 9.33 -2.46
N GLY A 304 -3.39 9.83 -3.20
CA GLY A 304 -2.72 11.08 -2.87
C GLY A 304 -3.66 12.28 -2.96
N LEU A 305 -4.46 12.37 -4.02
CA LEU A 305 -5.46 13.41 -4.20
C LEU A 305 -6.53 13.40 -3.10
N TYR A 306 -7.10 12.24 -2.79
CA TYR A 306 -8.14 12.13 -1.78
C TYR A 306 -7.59 12.40 -0.38
N LEU A 307 -6.35 11.98 -0.10
CA LEU A 307 -5.67 12.35 1.13
C LEU A 307 -5.51 13.87 1.23
N LEU A 308 -5.01 14.55 0.19
CA LEU A 308 -4.94 16.02 0.15
C LEU A 308 -6.29 16.65 0.46
N CYS A 309 -7.36 16.20 -0.21
CA CYS A 309 -8.71 16.73 0.00
C CYS A 309 -9.17 16.67 1.47
N HIS A 310 -8.67 15.73 2.28
CA HIS A 310 -8.96 15.66 3.72
C HIS A 310 -8.13 16.61 4.58
N VAL A 311 -6.88 16.86 4.21
CA VAL A 311 -5.87 17.50 5.08
C VAL A 311 -5.56 18.95 4.70
N THR A 312 -6.14 19.44 3.61
CA THR A 312 -6.03 20.84 3.16
C THR A 312 -7.36 21.59 3.27
N SER A 313 -7.29 22.91 3.14
CA SER A 313 -8.41 23.85 3.13
C SER A 313 -9.38 23.64 1.97
N ASP A 314 -10.57 24.25 2.05
CA ASP A 314 -11.53 24.22 0.93
C ASP A 314 -11.05 25.08 -0.24
N GLU A 315 -10.33 26.17 0.05
CA GLU A 315 -9.66 27.02 -0.93
C GLU A 315 -8.62 26.24 -1.74
N PHE A 316 -7.80 25.42 -1.06
CA PHE A 316 -6.84 24.54 -1.74
C PHE A 316 -7.55 23.47 -2.57
N ASN A 317 -8.64 22.89 -2.08
CA ASN A 317 -9.44 21.92 -2.84
C ASN A 317 -10.01 22.52 -4.13
N GLN A 318 -10.39 23.80 -4.12
CA GLN A 318 -10.80 24.51 -5.33
C GLN A 318 -9.62 24.66 -6.32
N LYS A 319 -8.40 24.95 -5.85
CA LYS A 319 -7.19 24.92 -6.69
C LYS A 319 -6.94 23.53 -7.29
N LEU A 320 -7.16 22.46 -6.52
CA LEU A 320 -7.03 21.08 -7.02
C LEU A 320 -8.01 20.80 -8.17
N LYS A 321 -9.27 21.19 -8.01
CA LYS A 321 -10.30 21.08 -9.05
C LYS A 321 -9.93 21.84 -10.33
N GLU A 322 -9.48 23.09 -10.19
CA GLU A 322 -9.14 23.96 -11.32
C GLU A 322 -7.92 23.47 -12.11
N THR A 323 -7.01 22.76 -11.44
CA THR A 323 -5.76 22.27 -12.03
C THR A 323 -5.79 20.79 -12.39
N HIS A 324 -6.90 20.09 -12.11
CA HIS A 324 -7.01 18.65 -12.38
C HIS A 324 -7.05 18.39 -13.90
N PRO A 325 -6.10 17.62 -14.47
CA PRO A 325 -5.99 17.43 -15.93
C PRO A 325 -7.26 16.85 -16.58
N GLU A 326 -7.99 16.00 -15.85
CA GLU A 326 -9.22 15.39 -16.34
C GLU A 326 -10.46 16.31 -16.24
N GLY A 327 -10.33 17.51 -15.67
CA GLY A 327 -11.40 18.50 -15.60
C GLY A 327 -12.58 18.13 -14.69
N HIS A 328 -12.38 17.21 -13.75
CA HIS A 328 -13.34 16.85 -12.72
C HIS A 328 -12.89 17.31 -11.33
N ASP A 329 -13.80 17.23 -10.36
CA ASP A 329 -13.55 17.60 -8.98
C ASP A 329 -13.12 16.36 -8.18
N PRO A 330 -11.81 16.20 -7.88
CA PRO A 330 -11.33 15.00 -7.19
C PRO A 330 -11.88 14.91 -5.76
N CYS A 331 -12.13 16.04 -5.09
CA CYS A 331 -12.61 16.06 -3.72
C CYS A 331 -14.10 15.74 -3.62
N GLN A 332 -14.90 16.16 -4.60
CA GLN A 332 -16.30 15.74 -4.72
C GLN A 332 -16.39 14.24 -5.03
N ASN A 333 -15.56 13.73 -5.94
CA ASN A 333 -15.53 12.32 -6.32
C ASN A 333 -15.11 11.40 -5.16
N ALA A 334 -14.23 11.90 -4.28
CA ALA A 334 -13.85 11.21 -3.06
C ALA A 334 -15.00 11.01 -2.06
N GLY A 335 -16.12 11.73 -2.21
CA GLY A 335 -17.28 11.62 -1.32
C GLY A 335 -17.01 12.08 0.11
N ILE A 336 -16.05 13.01 0.29
CA ILE A 336 -15.59 13.46 1.61
C ILE A 336 -16.65 14.35 2.24
N SER A 337 -17.37 13.80 3.23
CA SER A 337 -18.35 14.55 4.03
C SER A 337 -17.74 15.26 5.24
N ARG A 338 -16.58 14.79 5.72
CA ARG A 338 -15.86 15.35 6.87
C ARG A 338 -14.36 15.26 6.65
N LYS A 339 -13.68 16.41 6.72
CA LYS A 339 -12.22 16.51 6.71
C LYS A 339 -11.63 16.06 8.04
N ILE A 340 -10.48 15.39 7.97
CA ILE A 340 -9.72 14.92 9.13
C ILE A 340 -8.27 15.37 8.87
N PRO A 341 -7.78 16.41 9.55
CA PRO A 341 -6.41 16.89 9.38
C PRO A 341 -5.40 15.86 9.91
N PHE A 342 -4.10 16.13 9.75
CA PHE A 342 -3.05 15.25 10.26
C PHE A 342 -3.08 15.07 11.78
#